data_AF-A0A0R3WYH8-F1
#
_entry.id   AF-A0A0R3WYH8-F1
#
_cell.length_a   1.000
_cell.length_b   1.000
_cell.length_c   1.000
_cell.angle_alpha   90.00
_cell.angle_beta   90.00
_cell.angle_gamma   90.00
#
_symmetry.space_group_name_H-M   'P 1'
#
loop_
_entity.id
_entity.type
_entity.pdbx_description
1 polymer ?
#
loop_
_entity_poly.entity_id
_entity_poly.type
_entity_poly.pdbx_seq_one_letter_code
_entity_poly.pdbx_strand_id
1 'polypeptide(L)'
;MGETDKPLYRPGDKVKFRFLALTSRNILPQPETLTWPKYRAVGEYWEKKRLEIIDPHERQRRMKAPFFDLIEIKDPLDNILQQWKEIKPLEALNLTYILISDAMEGEWKIEARVRDESEEIKFQVRHYVQPRFQAHIKMPKVIHPSDTDVIFGVCATYTDGHTMLGTYDAQICVCNQNILERHQTAKELLPKNQCSGYYDSVMRTCMRFNGILDGFACSNITANVSELVQGKPPTWMDRLGVFVEVVEEATGSSIVVSDITNFQMWPEPKLELKIPSSFRHGIPIAGQILYRNVANVTEELELIVREVNDPCGGWVVRIDDNPTRLKRIISVKA
;
A
#
# COMPACT_ATOMS: atom_id res chain seq x y z
N MET A 1 1.68 -6.87 -17.25
CA MET A 1 2.21 -7.57 -16.06
C MET A 1 3.60 -8.07 -16.32
N GLY A 2 4.53 -7.69 -15.46
CA GLY A 2 5.90 -8.17 -15.45
C GLY A 2 6.37 -8.54 -14.05
N GLU A 3 7.35 -9.43 -13.95
CA GLU A 3 7.99 -9.75 -12.68
C GLU A 3 9.46 -10.14 -12.88
N THR A 4 10.24 -9.95 -11.81
CA THR A 4 11.63 -10.39 -11.67
C THR A 4 11.70 -11.56 -10.68
N ASP A 5 12.78 -12.35 -10.72
CA ASP A 5 12.98 -13.44 -9.75
C ASP A 5 13.23 -12.94 -8.32
N LYS A 6 13.77 -11.73 -8.18
CA LYS A 6 14.05 -11.07 -6.90
C LYS A 6 13.75 -9.57 -7.00
N PRO A 7 13.40 -8.91 -5.89
CA PRO A 7 13.30 -7.44 -5.84
C PRO A 7 14.66 -6.76 -5.56
N LEU A 8 15.68 -7.51 -5.14
CA LEU A 8 17.00 -7.00 -4.76
C LEU A 8 18.11 -7.84 -5.40
N TYR A 9 19.10 -7.18 -6.00
CA TYR A 9 20.26 -7.78 -6.64
C TYR A 9 21.57 -7.15 -6.17
N ARG A 10 22.65 -7.91 -6.29
CA ARG A 10 24.01 -7.40 -6.11
C ARG A 10 24.63 -7.06 -7.47
N PRO A 11 25.62 -6.16 -7.51
CA PRO A 11 26.45 -6.00 -8.70
C PRO A 11 27.06 -7.36 -9.13
N GLY A 12 27.07 -7.63 -10.44
CA GLY A 12 27.43 -8.93 -10.98
C GLY A 12 26.32 -9.99 -11.01
N ASP A 13 25.18 -9.78 -10.31
CA ASP A 13 24.09 -10.76 -10.31
C ASP A 13 23.38 -10.83 -11.68
N LYS A 14 22.79 -11.98 -11.95
CA LYS A 14 21.96 -12.26 -13.12
C LYS A 14 20.48 -11.96 -12.78
N VAL A 15 19.91 -10.93 -13.41
CA VAL A 15 18.51 -10.51 -13.28
C VAL A 15 17.65 -11.32 -14.23
N LYS A 16 16.82 -12.24 -13.72
CA LYS A 16 15.86 -12.99 -14.53
C LYS A 16 14.50 -12.32 -14.41
N PHE A 17 13.85 -12.13 -15.54
CA PHE A 17 12.56 -11.45 -15.57
C PHE A 17 11.69 -11.99 -16.70
N ARG A 18 10.39 -11.78 -16.55
CA ARG A 18 9.40 -12.20 -17.53
C ARG A 18 8.28 -11.20 -17.64
N PHE A 19 7.72 -11.10 -18.84
CA PHE A 19 6.53 -10.32 -19.11
C PHE A 19 5.43 -11.19 -19.70
N LEU A 20 4.21 -10.92 -19.24
CA LEU A 20 3.00 -11.59 -19.68
C LEU A 20 2.09 -10.58 -20.38
N ALA A 21 1.92 -10.76 -21.69
CA ALA A 21 0.94 -10.04 -22.48
C ALA A 21 -0.38 -10.82 -22.44
N LEU A 22 -1.25 -10.47 -21.51
CA LEU A 22 -2.58 -11.03 -21.42
C LEU A 22 -3.54 -10.28 -22.33
N THR A 23 -4.40 -11.02 -23.02
CA THR A 23 -5.51 -10.45 -23.78
C THR A 23 -6.80 -11.10 -23.27
N SER A 24 -7.95 -10.46 -23.54
CA SER A 24 -9.26 -11.04 -23.20
C SER A 24 -9.44 -12.47 -23.74
N ARG A 25 -8.79 -12.80 -24.87
CA ARG A 25 -8.77 -14.14 -25.48
C ARG A 25 -8.03 -15.19 -24.65
N ASN A 26 -7.01 -14.80 -23.89
CA ASN A 26 -6.16 -15.72 -23.12
C ASN A 26 -6.68 -15.94 -21.69
N ILE A 27 -7.51 -15.03 -21.19
CA ILE A 27 -8.05 -15.08 -19.82
C ILE A 27 -9.45 -15.71 -19.80
N LEU A 28 -10.26 -15.53 -20.85
CA LEU A 28 -11.63 -16.02 -20.91
C LEU A 28 -11.83 -16.96 -22.11
N PRO A 29 -12.32 -18.21 -21.91
CA PRO A 29 -12.73 -19.05 -23.02
C PRO A 29 -14.02 -18.46 -23.62
N GLN A 30 -13.92 -17.80 -24.77
CA GLN A 30 -15.08 -17.33 -25.52
C GLN A 30 -15.30 -18.23 -26.74
N PRO A 31 -16.49 -18.82 -26.91
CA PRO A 31 -16.81 -19.67 -28.06
C PRO A 31 -17.02 -18.90 -29.36
N GLU A 32 -17.19 -17.57 -29.30
CA GLU A 32 -17.50 -16.71 -30.44
C GLU A 32 -16.25 -16.18 -31.14
N THR A 33 -16.36 -15.95 -32.45
CA THR A 33 -15.28 -15.32 -33.24
C THR A 33 -15.14 -13.85 -32.83
N LEU A 34 -14.05 -13.53 -32.12
CA LEU A 34 -13.80 -12.19 -31.61
C LEU A 34 -13.68 -11.17 -32.77
N THR A 35 -14.45 -10.09 -32.74
CA THR A 35 -14.29 -8.96 -33.68
C THR A 35 -13.77 -7.73 -32.93
N TRP A 36 -12.80 -7.02 -33.51
CA TRP A 36 -12.36 -5.74 -32.93
C TRP A 36 -13.33 -4.62 -33.36
N PRO A 37 -13.72 -3.69 -32.47
CA PRO A 37 -14.67 -2.63 -32.82
C PRO A 37 -14.20 -1.82 -34.05
N LYS A 38 -15.15 -1.29 -34.83
CA LYS A 38 -14.85 -0.44 -35.98
C LYS A 38 -14.53 1.01 -35.58
N TYR A 39 -14.95 1.41 -34.39
CA TYR A 39 -14.79 2.77 -33.86
C TYR A 39 -14.07 2.77 -32.51
N ARG A 40 -13.25 3.79 -32.27
CA ARG A 40 -12.68 4.10 -30.94
C ARG A 40 -13.30 5.39 -30.41
N ALA A 41 -13.54 5.45 -29.11
CA ALA A 41 -14.00 6.66 -28.45
C ALA A 41 -12.78 7.53 -28.09
N VAL A 42 -12.74 8.77 -28.58
CA VAL A 42 -11.66 9.74 -28.37
C VAL A 42 -12.23 10.97 -27.67
N GLY A 43 -11.46 11.57 -26.76
CA GLY A 43 -11.88 12.74 -25.98
C GLY A 43 -11.41 12.63 -24.54
N GLU A 44 -11.30 13.77 -23.87
CA GLU A 44 -10.93 13.84 -22.46
C GLU A 44 -12.07 13.31 -21.57
N TYR A 45 -11.75 12.93 -20.32
CA TYR A 45 -12.72 12.27 -19.44
C TYR A 45 -13.97 13.11 -19.14
N TRP A 46 -13.83 14.45 -19.18
CA TRP A 46 -14.88 15.43 -18.91
C TRP A 46 -15.65 15.88 -20.15
N GLU A 47 -15.27 15.45 -21.35
CA GLU A 47 -15.96 15.84 -22.60
C GLU A 47 -16.80 14.69 -23.18
N LYS A 48 -17.79 15.06 -23.99
CA LYS A 48 -18.56 14.07 -24.76
C LYS A 48 -17.63 13.40 -25.77
N LYS A 49 -17.37 12.10 -25.58
CA LYS A 49 -16.48 11.33 -26.45
C LYS A 49 -16.97 11.30 -27.90
N ARG A 50 -16.06 11.50 -28.84
CA ARG A 50 -16.28 11.38 -30.29
C ARG A 50 -15.85 10.00 -30.79
N LEU A 51 -16.59 9.44 -31.73
CA LEU A 51 -16.26 8.16 -32.35
C LEU A 51 -15.36 8.41 -33.57
N GLU A 52 -14.18 7.80 -33.57
CA GLU A 52 -13.28 7.78 -34.73
C GLU A 52 -13.25 6.38 -35.35
N ILE A 53 -13.25 6.30 -36.68
CA ILE A 53 -13.04 5.04 -37.39
C ILE A 53 -11.60 4.57 -37.13
N ILE A 54 -11.45 3.32 -36.70
CA ILE A 54 -10.13 2.71 -36.57
C ILE A 54 -9.70 2.20 -37.94
N ASP A 55 -8.48 2.55 -38.32
CA ASP A 55 -7.85 2.09 -39.57
C ASP A 55 -7.95 0.55 -39.73
N PRO A 56 -8.38 0.03 -40.89
CA PRO A 56 -8.50 -1.40 -41.12
C PRO A 56 -7.20 -2.19 -40.91
N HIS A 57 -6.03 -1.62 -41.20
CA HIS A 57 -4.75 -2.31 -40.97
C HIS A 57 -4.46 -2.43 -39.47
N GLU A 58 -4.72 -1.38 -38.69
CA GLU A 58 -4.60 -1.41 -37.23
C GLU A 58 -5.57 -2.42 -36.60
N ARG A 59 -6.82 -2.51 -37.09
CA ARG A 59 -7.77 -3.55 -36.67
C ARG A 59 -7.22 -4.95 -36.95
N GLN A 60 -6.66 -5.17 -38.13
CA GLN A 60 -6.07 -6.46 -38.49
C GLN A 60 -4.82 -6.78 -37.66
N ARG A 61 -4.00 -5.78 -37.30
CA ARG A 61 -2.87 -5.93 -36.39
C ARG A 61 -3.33 -6.36 -34.99
N ARG A 62 -4.38 -5.74 -34.44
CA ARG A 62 -4.91 -6.06 -33.11
C ARG A 62 -5.53 -7.45 -33.01
N MET A 63 -6.02 -7.97 -34.14
CA MET A 63 -6.53 -9.33 -34.27
C MET A 63 -5.44 -10.42 -34.20
N LYS A 64 -4.17 -10.07 -34.48
CA LYS A 64 -3.02 -10.98 -34.33
C LYS A 64 -2.59 -11.08 -32.86
N ALA A 65 -1.82 -12.12 -32.54
CA ALA A 65 -1.20 -12.25 -31.23
C ALA A 65 -0.34 -11.00 -30.92
N PRO A 66 -0.40 -10.46 -29.69
CA PRO A 66 0.47 -9.36 -29.30
C PRO A 66 1.93 -9.82 -29.32
N PHE A 67 2.83 -8.90 -29.59
CA PHE A 67 4.27 -9.03 -29.36
C PHE A 67 4.72 -7.80 -28.59
N PHE A 68 5.83 -7.91 -27.89
CA PHE A 68 6.46 -6.80 -27.20
C PHE A 68 7.22 -5.98 -28.23
N ASP A 69 6.77 -4.75 -28.49
CA ASP A 69 7.42 -3.84 -29.43
C ASP A 69 8.83 -3.50 -28.93
N LEU A 70 8.95 -3.28 -27.61
CA LEU A 70 10.19 -2.95 -26.93
C LEU A 70 10.16 -3.47 -25.49
N ILE A 71 11.26 -4.05 -25.03
CA ILE A 71 11.56 -4.25 -23.62
C ILE A 71 12.93 -3.63 -23.38
N GLU A 72 13.09 -2.79 -22.37
CA GLU A 72 14.35 -2.12 -22.06
C GLU A 72 14.64 -2.09 -20.58
N ILE A 73 15.91 -2.31 -20.22
CA ILE A 73 16.41 -2.18 -18.86
C ILE A 73 17.15 -0.86 -18.73
N LYS A 74 16.81 -0.10 -17.68
CA LYS A 74 17.37 1.21 -17.36
C LYS A 74 18.04 1.21 -16.00
N ASP A 75 19.15 1.92 -15.93
CA ASP A 75 19.85 2.20 -14.68
C ASP A 75 19.12 3.31 -13.87
N PRO A 76 19.56 3.61 -12.64
CA PRO A 76 18.95 4.66 -11.81
C PRO A 76 19.10 6.09 -12.36
N LEU A 77 19.88 6.30 -13.42
CA LEU A 77 20.00 7.57 -14.14
C LEU A 77 19.17 7.60 -15.44
N ASP A 78 18.28 6.61 -15.62
CA ASP A 78 17.47 6.41 -16.83
C ASP A 78 18.27 6.11 -18.11
N ASN A 79 19.53 5.69 -17.99
CA ASN A 79 20.31 5.23 -19.13
C ASN A 79 19.83 3.84 -19.57
N ILE A 80 19.58 3.68 -20.86
CA ILE A 80 19.18 2.40 -21.45
C ILE A 80 20.42 1.52 -21.62
N LEU A 81 20.45 0.39 -20.92
CA LEU A 81 21.60 -0.52 -20.93
C LEU A 81 21.42 -1.69 -21.89
N GLN A 82 20.19 -2.19 -22.03
CA GLN A 82 19.87 -3.23 -23.01
C GLN A 82 18.43 -3.09 -23.49
N GLN A 83 18.21 -3.40 -24.77
CA GLN A 83 16.91 -3.41 -25.40
C GLN A 83 16.66 -4.72 -26.14
N TRP A 84 15.40 -5.17 -26.09
CA TRP A 84 14.87 -6.25 -26.88
C TRP A 84 13.71 -5.71 -27.72
N LYS A 85 13.73 -5.94 -29.04
CA LYS A 85 12.73 -5.43 -29.98
C LYS A 85 11.96 -6.58 -30.61
N GLU A 86 10.67 -6.36 -30.86
CA GLU A 86 9.79 -7.32 -31.56
C GLU A 86 9.77 -8.73 -30.95
N ILE A 87 9.75 -8.81 -29.61
CA ILE A 87 9.82 -10.08 -28.87
C ILE A 87 8.45 -10.76 -28.82
N LYS A 88 8.42 -12.05 -29.15
CA LYS A 88 7.20 -12.86 -29.04
C LYS A 88 6.86 -13.14 -27.58
N PRO A 89 5.57 -13.31 -27.23
CA PRO A 89 5.17 -13.56 -25.84
C PRO A 89 5.88 -14.74 -25.16
N LEU A 90 6.14 -15.84 -25.89
CA LEU A 90 6.84 -17.01 -25.35
C LEU A 90 8.31 -16.71 -25.02
N GLU A 91 8.96 -15.87 -25.81
CA GLU A 91 10.35 -15.46 -25.59
C GLU A 91 10.45 -14.48 -24.41
N ALA A 92 9.44 -13.63 -24.23
CA ALA A 92 9.33 -12.72 -23.08
C ALA A 92 9.10 -13.45 -21.73
N LEU A 93 8.85 -14.76 -21.72
CA LEU A 93 8.67 -15.54 -20.48
C LEU A 93 9.99 -15.84 -19.75
N ASN A 94 11.13 -15.66 -20.41
CA ASN A 94 12.43 -16.01 -19.85
C ASN A 94 13.52 -15.12 -20.42
N LEU A 95 13.51 -13.86 -20.00
CA LEU A 95 14.56 -12.90 -20.34
C LEU A 95 15.57 -12.82 -19.20
N THR A 96 16.78 -12.42 -19.55
CA THR A 96 17.83 -12.29 -18.56
C THR A 96 18.82 -11.20 -18.93
N TYR A 97 19.26 -10.46 -17.91
CA TYR A 97 20.32 -9.47 -17.95
C TYR A 97 21.38 -9.78 -16.89
N ILE A 98 22.65 -9.47 -17.16
CA ILE A 98 23.73 -9.62 -16.18
C ILE A 98 24.17 -8.22 -15.78
N LEU A 99 24.08 -7.91 -14.48
CA LEU A 99 24.60 -6.64 -13.94
C LEU A 99 26.12 -6.63 -14.05
N ILE A 100 26.70 -5.49 -14.43
CA ILE A 100 28.16 -5.31 -14.37
C ILE A 100 28.63 -5.36 -12.91
N SER A 101 29.90 -5.73 -12.70
CA SER A 101 30.47 -5.90 -11.35
C SER A 101 30.52 -4.60 -10.54
N ASP A 102 30.55 -3.46 -11.23
CA ASP A 102 30.54 -2.09 -10.72
C ASP A 102 29.19 -1.40 -10.93
N ALA A 103 28.10 -2.19 -11.01
CA ALA A 103 26.76 -1.65 -11.23
C ALA A 103 26.39 -0.63 -10.15
N MET A 104 25.87 0.52 -10.59
CA MET A 104 25.47 1.59 -9.70
C MET A 104 24.35 1.14 -8.77
N GLU A 105 24.49 1.47 -7.48
CA GLU A 105 23.44 1.24 -6.51
C GLU A 105 22.25 2.17 -6.75
N GLY A 106 21.05 1.65 -6.55
CA GLY A 106 19.82 2.44 -6.73
C GLY A 106 18.64 1.61 -7.20
N GLU A 107 17.55 2.30 -7.50
CA GLU A 107 16.36 1.73 -8.12
C GLU A 107 16.59 1.63 -9.63
N TRP A 108 16.59 0.40 -10.12
CA TRP A 108 16.64 0.07 -11.54
C TRP A 108 15.24 -0.28 -12.04
N LYS A 109 15.00 -0.13 -13.34
CA LYS A 109 13.70 -0.45 -13.92
C LYS A 109 13.79 -1.19 -15.25
N ILE A 110 12.76 -1.99 -15.51
CA ILE A 110 12.55 -2.68 -16.78
C ILE A 110 11.20 -2.23 -17.32
N GLU A 111 11.22 -1.59 -18.47
CA GLU A 111 10.01 -1.09 -19.14
C GLU A 111 9.71 -1.99 -20.34
N ALA A 112 8.49 -2.49 -20.42
CA ALA A 112 7.99 -3.27 -21.54
C ALA A 112 6.81 -2.56 -22.20
N ARG A 113 6.84 -2.45 -23.53
CA ARG A 113 5.77 -1.86 -24.34
C ARG A 113 5.13 -2.91 -25.23
N VAL A 114 3.80 -2.97 -25.18
CA VAL A 114 2.97 -3.79 -26.06
C VAL A 114 1.86 -2.92 -26.60
N ARG A 115 1.93 -2.56 -27.88
CA ARG A 115 0.97 -1.65 -28.54
C ARG A 115 0.94 -0.30 -27.79
N ASP A 116 -0.22 0.08 -27.28
CA ASP A 116 -0.45 1.32 -26.54
C ASP A 116 -0.26 1.16 -25.03
N GLU A 117 0.04 -0.05 -24.56
CA GLU A 117 0.20 -0.37 -23.14
C GLU A 117 1.69 -0.48 -22.79
N SER A 118 2.03 -0.02 -21.59
CA SER A 118 3.37 -0.16 -21.02
C SER A 118 3.31 -0.67 -19.60
N GLU A 119 4.26 -1.53 -19.25
CA GLU A 119 4.45 -2.06 -17.91
C GLU A 119 5.85 -1.70 -17.43
N GLU A 120 5.98 -1.30 -16.18
CA GLU A 120 7.26 -1.04 -15.53
C GLU A 120 7.45 -2.00 -14.34
N ILE A 121 8.61 -2.66 -14.29
CA ILE A 121 9.08 -3.40 -13.12
C ILE A 121 10.23 -2.62 -12.51
N LYS A 122 10.21 -2.45 -11.19
CA LYS A 122 11.30 -1.83 -10.42
C LYS A 122 12.01 -2.86 -9.56
N PHE A 123 13.33 -2.77 -9.47
CA PHE A 123 14.14 -3.59 -8.57
C PHE A 123 15.33 -2.79 -8.05
N GLN A 124 15.86 -3.18 -6.90
CA GLN A 124 16.96 -2.49 -6.25
C GLN A 124 18.30 -3.20 -6.52
N VAL A 125 19.36 -2.43 -6.76
CA VAL A 125 20.75 -2.92 -6.73
C VAL A 125 21.47 -2.31 -5.54
N ARG A 126 22.10 -3.14 -4.71
CA ARG A 126 22.93 -2.72 -3.55
C ARG A 126 24.08 -3.71 -3.33
N HIS A 127 25.23 -3.23 -2.86
CA HIS A 127 26.25 -4.10 -2.26
C HIS A 127 25.74 -4.59 -0.91
N TYR A 128 25.06 -5.72 -0.94
CA TYR A 128 24.43 -6.29 0.23
C TYR A 128 24.91 -7.71 0.49
N VAL A 129 25.17 -8.00 1.76
CA VAL A 129 25.41 -9.37 2.24
C VAL A 129 24.09 -9.88 2.78
N GLN A 130 23.61 -11.01 2.24
CA GLN A 130 22.40 -11.65 2.75
C GLN A 130 22.62 -12.08 4.22
N PRO A 131 21.87 -11.52 5.18
CA PRO A 131 21.98 -11.88 6.58
C PRO A 131 21.58 -13.32 6.76
N ARG A 132 22.26 -14.00 7.68
CA ARG A 132 21.97 -15.39 8.01
C ARG A 132 20.79 -15.55 8.96
N PHE A 133 20.15 -14.45 9.33
CA PHE A 133 19.04 -14.37 10.25
C PHE A 133 17.88 -13.57 9.68
N GLN A 134 16.71 -13.76 10.28
CA GLN A 134 15.49 -13.00 10.00
C GLN A 134 14.97 -12.43 11.31
N ALA A 135 14.43 -11.23 11.26
CA ALA A 135 13.76 -10.60 12.40
C ALA A 135 12.35 -10.17 12.01
N HIS A 136 11.48 -10.07 13.01
CA HIS A 136 10.14 -9.53 12.86
C HIS A 136 9.66 -8.95 14.19
N ILE A 137 8.66 -8.08 14.10
CA ILE A 137 8.03 -7.45 15.26
C ILE A 137 6.69 -8.14 15.51
N LYS A 138 6.44 -8.53 16.76
CA LYS A 138 5.12 -8.97 17.22
C LYS A 138 4.45 -7.80 17.90
N MET A 139 3.32 -7.36 17.37
CA MET A 139 2.57 -6.28 17.98
C MET A 139 1.06 -6.43 17.79
N PRO A 140 0.25 -5.73 18.62
CA PRO A 140 -1.19 -5.73 18.43
C PRO A 140 -1.58 -5.12 17.09
N LYS A 141 -2.57 -5.75 16.43
CA LYS A 141 -3.13 -5.25 15.15
C LYS A 141 -3.81 -3.89 15.28
N VAL A 142 -4.23 -3.55 16.49
CA VAL A 142 -4.96 -2.32 16.81
C VAL A 142 -4.56 -1.87 18.21
N ILE A 143 -4.40 -0.56 18.39
CA ILE A 143 -4.11 0.07 19.68
C ILE A 143 -5.20 1.11 19.97
N HIS A 144 -5.68 1.19 21.21
CA HIS A 144 -6.58 2.25 21.62
C HIS A 144 -5.82 3.43 22.24
N PRO A 145 -6.20 4.68 21.95
CA PRO A 145 -5.59 5.84 22.61
C PRO A 145 -5.76 5.86 24.13
N SER A 146 -6.71 5.10 24.66
CA SER A 146 -6.96 4.92 26.10
C SER A 146 -6.11 3.83 26.76
N ASP A 147 -5.39 3.03 25.98
CA ASP A 147 -4.51 1.99 26.54
C ASP A 147 -3.39 2.67 27.34
N THR A 148 -3.02 2.12 28.50
CA THR A 148 -1.92 2.68 29.29
C THR A 148 -0.58 2.31 28.66
N ASP A 149 -0.39 1.02 28.43
CA ASP A 149 0.84 0.43 27.93
C ASP A 149 0.55 -0.54 26.79
N VAL A 150 1.47 -0.59 25.83
CA VAL A 150 1.43 -1.55 24.73
C VAL A 150 2.73 -2.34 24.72
N ILE A 151 2.61 -3.66 24.53
CA ILE A 151 3.74 -4.58 24.49
C ILE A 151 4.06 -4.94 23.04
N PHE A 152 5.32 -4.80 22.69
CA PHE A 152 5.90 -5.14 21.39
C PHE A 152 6.97 -6.21 21.60
N GLY A 153 7.00 -7.24 20.77
CA GLY A 153 8.02 -8.29 20.80
C GLY A 153 8.99 -8.14 19.64
N VAL A 154 10.27 -7.95 19.90
CA VAL A 154 11.34 -8.02 18.89
C VAL A 154 11.83 -9.47 18.82
N CYS A 155 11.58 -10.13 17.70
CA CYS A 155 11.94 -11.53 17.51
C CYS A 155 13.00 -11.67 16.43
N ALA A 156 14.02 -12.49 16.66
CA ALA A 156 15.04 -12.79 15.67
C ALA A 156 15.50 -14.25 15.75
N THR A 157 15.68 -14.86 14.58
CA THR A 157 16.08 -16.27 14.44
C THR A 157 16.99 -16.43 13.25
N TYR A 158 17.97 -17.33 13.36
CA TYR A 158 18.76 -17.73 12.22
C TYR A 158 17.88 -18.43 11.17
N THR A 159 18.32 -18.39 9.93
CA THR A 159 17.64 -19.01 8.78
C THR A 159 17.55 -20.53 8.88
N ASP A 160 18.37 -21.15 9.74
CA ASP A 160 18.32 -22.57 10.09
C ASP A 160 17.36 -22.89 11.26
N GLY A 161 16.73 -21.88 11.85
CA GLY A 161 15.74 -21.99 12.93
C GLY A 161 16.30 -21.85 14.34
N HIS A 162 17.62 -21.74 14.53
CA HIS A 162 18.20 -21.49 15.84
C HIS A 162 17.95 -20.06 16.31
N THR A 163 17.94 -19.86 17.63
CA THR A 163 17.79 -18.53 18.21
C THR A 163 19.05 -17.70 17.98
N MET A 164 18.85 -16.41 17.71
CA MET A 164 19.91 -15.50 17.33
C MET A 164 20.42 -14.74 18.56
N LEU A 165 21.74 -14.53 18.62
CA LEU A 165 22.41 -13.71 19.62
C LEU A 165 22.79 -12.34 19.02
N GLY A 166 22.43 -11.28 19.72
CA GLY A 166 22.65 -9.93 19.21
C GLY A 166 22.02 -8.84 20.06
N THR A 167 21.91 -7.65 19.48
CA THR A 167 21.30 -6.49 20.12
C THR A 167 20.26 -5.86 19.20
N TYR A 168 19.39 -5.03 19.77
CA TYR A 168 18.46 -4.23 18.99
C TYR A 168 18.36 -2.79 19.51
N ASP A 169 18.09 -1.87 18.59
CA ASP A 169 17.67 -0.48 18.84
C ASP A 169 16.30 -0.29 18.20
N ALA A 170 15.27 -0.20 19.04
CA ALA A 170 13.89 -0.08 18.65
C ALA A 170 13.41 1.36 18.83
N GLN A 171 12.75 1.89 17.81
CA GLN A 171 12.17 3.21 17.75
C GLN A 171 10.65 3.08 17.54
N ILE A 172 9.87 3.63 18.47
CA ILE A 172 8.40 3.61 18.44
C ILE A 172 7.89 5.04 18.25
N CYS A 173 7.20 5.27 17.13
CA CYS A 173 6.79 6.61 16.70
C CYS A 173 5.30 6.67 16.38
N VAL A 174 4.67 7.80 16.69
CA VAL A 174 3.33 8.15 16.17
C VAL A 174 3.50 9.20 15.06
N CYS A 175 3.18 8.83 13.82
CA CYS A 175 3.38 9.69 12.66
C CYS A 175 2.32 9.47 11.59
N ASN A 176 2.30 10.37 10.61
CA ASN A 176 1.50 10.22 9.41
C ASN A 176 1.84 8.91 8.68
N GLN A 177 0.82 8.18 8.26
CA GLN A 177 0.93 6.91 7.53
C GLN A 177 1.93 6.97 6.36
N ASN A 178 1.89 8.03 5.54
CA ASN A 178 2.75 8.13 4.36
C ASN A 178 4.24 8.24 4.71
N ILE A 179 4.58 8.84 5.86
CA ILE A 179 5.97 8.97 6.31
C ILE A 179 6.47 7.60 6.78
N LEU A 180 5.66 6.90 7.58
CA LEU A 180 6.02 5.58 8.09
C LEU A 180 6.17 4.56 6.96
N GLU A 181 5.25 4.55 5.98
CA GLU A 181 5.34 3.65 4.82
C GLU A 181 6.60 3.88 3.98
N ARG A 182 7.03 5.15 3.82
CA ARG A 182 8.28 5.48 3.12
C ARG A 182 9.49 4.88 3.83
N HIS A 183 9.58 5.05 5.16
CA HIS A 183 10.69 4.50 5.95
C HIS A 183 10.65 2.97 6.03
N GLN A 184 9.46 2.38 6.09
CA GLN A 184 9.29 0.92 6.05
C GLN A 184 9.76 0.34 4.73
N THR A 185 9.46 1.01 3.60
CA THR A 185 9.94 0.62 2.27
C THR A 185 11.45 0.78 2.15
N ALA A 186 12.00 1.87 2.69
CA ALA A 186 13.45 2.14 2.69
C ALA A 186 14.26 1.18 3.59
N LYS A 187 13.60 0.56 4.59
CA LYS A 187 14.23 -0.21 5.68
C LYS A 187 15.21 0.63 6.47
N GLU A 188 14.75 1.81 6.91
CA GLU A 188 15.55 2.77 7.66
C GLU A 188 14.78 3.21 8.91
N LEU A 189 15.52 3.55 9.97
CA LEU A 189 14.95 4.22 11.14
C LEU A 189 14.51 5.66 10.78
N LEU A 190 13.58 6.21 11.55
CA LEU A 190 13.14 7.60 11.34
C LEU A 190 14.22 8.60 11.79
N PRO A 191 14.52 9.61 10.95
CA PRO A 191 15.55 10.59 11.23
C PRO A 191 15.19 11.45 12.43
N LYS A 192 16.22 11.87 13.19
CA LYS A 192 16.11 12.79 14.35
C LYS A 192 15.22 12.30 15.50
N ASN A 193 14.74 11.05 15.46
CA ASN A 193 13.85 10.50 16.47
C ASN A 193 12.56 11.31 16.69
N GLN A 194 12.10 11.99 15.63
CA GLN A 194 10.97 12.91 15.68
C GLN A 194 10.10 12.73 14.45
N CYS A 195 8.80 12.94 14.65
CA CYS A 195 7.78 12.83 13.63
C CYS A 195 6.99 14.14 13.57
N SER A 196 7.01 14.80 12.41
CA SER A 196 6.14 15.95 12.18
C SER A 196 4.72 15.47 11.87
N GLY A 197 3.73 16.05 12.56
CA GLY A 197 2.35 15.95 12.13
C GLY A 197 2.15 16.52 10.71
N TYR A 198 1.20 15.95 9.97
CA TYR A 198 0.95 16.36 8.58
C TYR A 198 0.22 17.71 8.50
N TYR A 199 -0.71 17.96 9.44
CA TYR A 199 -1.50 19.19 9.49
C TYR A 199 -1.10 20.11 10.64
N ASP A 200 -0.50 19.58 11.70
CA ASP A 200 -0.03 20.34 12.83
C ASP A 200 1.50 20.34 12.89
N SER A 201 2.08 21.48 13.26
CA SER A 201 3.52 21.62 13.52
C SER A 201 3.97 20.92 14.80
N VAL A 202 3.16 20.00 15.34
CA VAL A 202 3.50 19.22 16.53
C VAL A 202 4.52 18.19 16.13
N MET A 203 5.72 18.30 16.70
CA MET A 203 6.72 17.26 16.60
C MET A 203 6.49 16.27 17.73
N ARG A 204 6.15 15.03 17.39
CA ARG A 204 6.10 13.94 18.36
C ARG A 204 7.48 13.30 18.45
N THR A 205 7.98 13.18 19.66
CA THR A 205 9.25 12.48 19.94
C THR A 205 8.96 10.99 20.00
N CYS A 206 9.75 10.20 19.28
CA CYS A 206 9.64 8.76 19.35
C CYS A 206 10.33 8.22 20.59
N MET A 207 9.82 7.12 21.13
CA MET A 207 10.51 6.37 22.18
C MET A 207 11.60 5.50 21.58
N ARG A 208 12.73 5.39 22.29
CA ARG A 208 13.80 4.46 21.94
C ARG A 208 14.02 3.44 23.05
N PHE A 209 14.23 2.20 22.64
CA PHE A 209 14.50 1.07 23.52
C PHE A 209 15.67 0.28 22.96
N ASN A 210 16.66 0.04 23.81
CA ASN A 210 17.80 -0.79 23.47
C ASN A 210 17.70 -2.08 24.28
N GLY A 211 18.01 -3.21 23.66
CA GLY A 211 17.97 -4.50 24.33
C GLY A 211 18.88 -5.53 23.69
N ILE A 212 18.96 -6.68 24.37
CA ILE A 212 19.79 -7.82 23.97
C ILE A 212 18.86 -8.97 23.58
N LEU A 213 19.25 -9.69 22.54
CA LEU A 213 18.68 -10.96 22.13
C LEU A 213 19.59 -12.05 22.67
N ASP A 214 19.27 -12.55 23.87
CA ASP A 214 20.08 -13.54 24.61
C ASP A 214 19.59 -14.98 24.31
N GLY A 215 19.39 -15.31 23.03
CA GLY A 215 19.01 -16.66 22.62
C GLY A 215 17.56 -17.05 22.95
N PHE A 216 16.74 -16.13 23.48
CA PHE A 216 15.29 -16.26 23.51
C PHE A 216 14.69 -15.87 22.16
N ALA A 217 13.55 -16.47 21.80
CA ALA A 217 12.92 -16.22 20.51
C ALA A 217 12.47 -14.76 20.31
N CYS A 218 12.07 -14.07 21.39
CA CYS A 218 11.64 -12.68 21.34
C CYS A 218 11.97 -11.95 22.66
N SER A 219 12.33 -10.67 22.55
CA SER A 219 12.44 -9.73 23.66
C SER A 219 11.25 -8.78 23.67
N ASN A 220 10.62 -8.58 24.82
CA ASN A 220 9.44 -7.72 24.93
C ASN A 220 9.84 -6.31 25.35
N ILE A 221 9.21 -5.33 24.72
CA ILE A 221 9.31 -3.90 25.00
C ILE A 221 7.94 -3.41 25.41
N THR A 222 7.86 -2.68 26.51
CA THR A 222 6.63 -2.03 26.97
C THR A 222 6.76 -0.54 26.74
N ALA A 223 5.84 0.03 25.96
CA ALA A 223 5.81 1.46 25.67
C ALA A 223 4.52 2.09 26.20
N ASN A 224 4.65 3.26 26.82
CA ASN A 224 3.51 3.98 27.36
C ASN A 224 2.84 4.81 26.25
N VAL A 225 1.54 4.59 26.05
CA VAL A 225 0.80 5.24 24.95
C VAL A 225 0.62 6.73 25.21
N SER A 226 0.41 7.12 26.47
CA SER A 226 0.19 8.54 26.82
C SER A 226 1.42 9.40 26.55
N GLU A 227 2.61 8.86 26.78
CA GLU A 227 3.88 9.52 26.49
C GLU A 227 4.20 9.53 24.98
N LEU A 228 3.84 8.48 24.23
CA LEU A 228 3.94 8.46 22.76
C LEU A 228 3.05 9.52 22.09
N VAL A 229 1.85 9.72 22.65
CA VAL A 229 0.83 10.64 22.12
C VAL A 229 1.04 12.07 22.63
N GLN A 230 1.86 12.27 23.67
CA GLN A 230 2.24 13.57 24.26
C GLN A 230 1.01 14.46 24.57
N GLY A 231 -0.06 13.85 25.07
CA GLY A 231 -1.29 14.55 25.45
C GLY A 231 -2.15 15.08 24.31
N LYS A 232 -1.78 14.88 23.03
CA LYS A 232 -2.61 15.24 21.87
C LYS A 232 -3.02 14.00 21.08
N PRO A 233 -4.31 13.63 21.04
CA PRO A 233 -4.75 12.39 20.42
C PRO A 233 -4.28 12.29 18.96
N PRO A 234 -3.96 11.08 18.48
CA PRO A 234 -3.56 10.85 17.09
C PRO A 234 -4.69 11.27 16.14
N THR A 235 -4.32 11.83 14.99
CA THR A 235 -5.27 12.15 13.92
C THR A 235 -5.67 10.89 13.15
N TRP A 236 -6.69 10.98 12.29
CA TRP A 236 -7.15 9.85 11.46
C TRP A 236 -6.08 9.32 10.48
N MET A 237 -5.06 10.13 10.14
CA MET A 237 -3.92 9.71 9.30
C MET A 237 -2.74 9.21 10.12
N ASP A 238 -2.73 9.46 11.43
CA ASP A 238 -1.64 9.03 12.29
C ASP A 238 -1.73 7.53 12.55
N ARG A 239 -0.57 6.90 12.56
CA ARG A 239 -0.37 5.48 12.86
C ARG A 239 0.77 5.35 13.85
N LEU A 240 0.83 4.21 14.52
CA LEU A 240 1.97 3.85 15.33
C LEU A 240 2.88 2.95 14.49
N GLY A 241 4.11 3.39 14.27
CA GLY A 241 5.14 2.62 13.59
C GLY A 241 6.23 2.21 14.57
N VAL A 242 6.65 0.95 14.47
CA VAL A 242 7.77 0.39 15.23
C VAL A 242 8.87 0.06 14.24
N PHE A 243 10.06 0.61 14.44
CA PHE A 243 11.24 0.42 13.60
C PHE A 243 12.37 -0.10 14.45
N VAL A 244 12.98 -1.22 14.08
CA VAL A 244 13.98 -1.88 14.91
C VAL A 244 15.17 -2.24 14.07
N GLU A 245 16.33 -1.71 14.42
CA GLU A 245 17.61 -2.20 13.92
C GLU A 245 18.07 -3.36 14.79
N VAL A 246 18.30 -4.53 14.19
CA VAL A 246 18.78 -5.74 14.86
C VAL A 246 20.18 -6.03 14.35
N VAL A 247 21.13 -6.20 15.28
CA VAL A 247 22.56 -6.41 14.99
C VAL A 247 23.01 -7.77 15.51
N GLU A 248 23.63 -8.57 14.65
CA GLU A 248 24.22 -9.87 15.00
C GLU A 248 25.56 -9.73 15.70
N GLU A 249 25.74 -10.44 16.82
CA GLU A 249 26.97 -10.38 17.61
C GLU A 249 28.17 -11.00 16.87
N ALA A 250 27.97 -12.12 16.15
CA ALA A 250 29.07 -12.88 15.54
C ALA A 250 29.68 -12.19 14.32
N THR A 251 28.86 -11.51 13.51
CA THR A 251 29.30 -10.92 12.23
C THR A 251 29.21 -9.39 12.20
N GLY A 252 28.48 -8.78 13.14
CA GLY A 252 28.12 -7.37 13.09
C GLY A 252 27.08 -7.02 12.02
N SER A 253 26.51 -7.99 11.31
CA SER A 253 25.49 -7.72 10.28
C SER A 253 24.24 -7.14 10.92
N SER A 254 23.69 -6.07 10.34
CA SER A 254 22.43 -5.47 10.80
C SER A 254 21.31 -5.52 9.76
N ILE A 255 20.07 -5.59 10.25
CA ILE A 255 18.86 -5.39 9.46
C ILE A 255 17.91 -4.46 10.19
N VAL A 256 17.16 -3.66 9.43
CA VAL A 256 16.04 -2.89 9.95
C VAL A 256 14.75 -3.60 9.59
N VAL A 257 13.93 -3.85 10.61
CA VAL A 257 12.57 -4.39 10.46
C VAL A 257 11.58 -3.40 11.02
N SER A 258 10.41 -3.32 10.40
CA SER A 258 9.39 -2.36 10.83
C SER A 258 7.99 -2.88 10.61
N ASP A 259 7.09 -2.47 11.48
CA ASP A 259 5.67 -2.80 11.40
C ASP A 259 4.81 -1.59 11.81
N ILE A 260 3.60 -1.48 11.23
CA ILE A 260 2.73 -0.31 11.37
C ILE A 260 1.32 -0.75 11.80
N THR A 261 0.77 -0.08 12.81
CA THR A 261 -0.54 -0.38 13.37
C THR A 261 -1.42 0.86 13.47
N ASN A 262 -2.74 0.61 13.44
CA ASN A 262 -3.75 1.65 13.46
C ASN A 262 -4.17 1.98 14.90
N PHE A 263 -4.38 3.27 15.16
CA PHE A 263 -5.12 3.69 16.34
C PHE A 263 -6.62 3.51 16.10
N GLN A 264 -7.27 2.69 16.92
CA GLN A 264 -8.73 2.65 16.95
C GLN A 264 -9.23 3.71 17.93
N MET A 265 -9.51 4.89 17.38
CA MET A 265 -9.98 6.06 18.14
C MET A 265 -11.35 5.83 18.79
N TRP A 266 -12.21 5.06 18.14
CA TRP A 266 -13.57 4.76 18.59
C TRP A 266 -13.88 3.28 18.33
N PRO A 267 -14.59 2.57 19.22
CA PRO A 267 -15.24 1.32 18.84
C PRO A 267 -16.15 1.62 17.65
N GLU A 268 -16.09 0.86 16.55
CA GLU A 268 -16.88 1.16 15.36
C GLU A 268 -18.38 1.25 15.70
N PRO A 269 -19.00 2.45 15.69
CA PRO A 269 -20.45 2.52 15.75
C PRO A 269 -20.95 2.05 14.38
N LYS A 270 -21.49 0.84 14.31
CA LYS A 270 -22.01 0.31 13.04
C LYS A 270 -23.38 0.90 12.79
N LEU A 271 -23.41 2.07 12.14
CA LEU A 271 -24.60 2.65 11.54
C LEU A 271 -24.70 2.17 10.09
N GLU A 272 -25.67 1.32 9.80
CA GLU A 272 -25.92 0.78 8.46
C GLU A 272 -27.28 1.29 7.97
N LEU A 273 -27.29 2.02 6.85
CA LEU A 273 -28.51 2.45 6.18
C LEU A 273 -28.91 1.40 5.13
N LYS A 274 -30.00 0.69 5.39
CA LYS A 274 -30.62 -0.25 4.45
C LYS A 274 -31.70 0.46 3.66
N ILE A 275 -31.35 0.90 2.45
CA ILE A 275 -32.26 1.48 1.46
C ILE A 275 -32.12 0.75 0.12
N PRO A 276 -33.17 0.73 -0.72
CA PRO A 276 -33.05 0.27 -2.11
C PRO A 276 -31.98 1.09 -2.86
N SER A 277 -31.14 0.42 -3.65
CA SER A 277 -30.11 1.07 -4.48
C SER A 277 -30.67 1.87 -5.67
N SER A 278 -31.98 1.78 -5.90
CA SER A 278 -32.70 2.46 -6.98
C SER A 278 -34.05 2.95 -6.47
N PHE A 279 -34.43 4.16 -6.86
CA PHE A 279 -35.73 4.75 -6.53
C PHE A 279 -36.43 5.24 -7.80
N ARG A 280 -37.75 5.41 -7.71
CA ARG A 280 -38.56 6.00 -8.78
C ARG A 280 -38.90 7.43 -8.41
N HIS A 281 -38.75 8.34 -9.37
CA HIS A 281 -39.12 9.73 -9.19
C HIS A 281 -40.60 9.86 -8.79
N GLY A 282 -40.88 10.65 -7.77
CA GLY A 282 -42.24 10.87 -7.24
C GLY A 282 -42.75 9.80 -6.27
N ILE A 283 -41.96 8.76 -5.96
CA ILE A 283 -42.33 7.73 -4.97
C ILE A 283 -41.46 7.91 -3.71
N PRO A 284 -42.06 8.00 -2.50
CA PRO A 284 -41.28 8.09 -1.28
C PRO A 284 -40.43 6.83 -1.07
N ILE A 285 -39.13 7.01 -0.78
CA ILE A 285 -38.22 5.93 -0.44
C ILE A 285 -38.29 5.66 1.07
N ALA A 286 -38.40 4.38 1.44
CA ALA A 286 -38.32 3.94 2.82
C ALA A 286 -36.98 3.25 3.06
N GLY A 287 -36.35 3.58 4.20
CA GLY A 287 -35.09 3.00 4.64
C GLY A 287 -35.15 2.58 6.09
N GLN A 288 -34.36 1.56 6.44
CA GLN A 288 -34.13 1.19 7.84
C GLN A 288 -32.70 1.55 8.21
N ILE A 289 -32.53 2.07 9.42
CA ILE A 289 -31.21 2.36 9.95
C ILE A 289 -30.93 1.36 11.07
N LEU A 290 -29.90 0.57 10.88
CA LEU A 290 -29.42 -0.39 11.87
C LEU A 290 -28.25 0.26 12.60
N TYR A 291 -28.45 0.55 13.89
CA TYR A 291 -27.36 0.92 14.78
C TYR A 291 -26.99 -0.30 15.62
N ARG A 292 -25.74 -0.76 15.53
CA ARG A 292 -25.21 -1.77 16.46
C ARG A 292 -24.29 -1.06 17.43
N ASN A 293 -24.78 -0.85 18.64
CA ASN A 293 -23.96 -0.37 19.74
C ASN A 293 -22.99 -1.48 20.17
N VAL A 294 -21.72 -1.13 20.36
CA VAL A 294 -20.68 -2.08 20.83
C VAL A 294 -20.41 -1.89 22.33
N ALA A 295 -20.97 -0.84 22.95
CA ALA A 295 -20.76 -0.53 24.37
C ALA A 295 -22.08 -0.40 25.14
N ASN A 296 -22.07 -0.74 26.43
CA ASN A 296 -23.17 -0.56 27.40
C ASN A 296 -23.40 0.92 27.75
N VAL A 297 -23.35 1.82 26.75
CA VAL A 297 -23.62 3.24 26.96
C VAL A 297 -25.03 3.53 26.47
N THR A 298 -25.87 4.03 27.38
CA THR A 298 -27.17 4.60 27.07
C THR A 298 -27.00 6.00 26.50
N GLU A 299 -26.47 6.10 25.29
CA GLU A 299 -26.39 7.37 24.55
C GLU A 299 -27.66 7.60 23.73
N GLU A 300 -28.14 8.85 23.71
CA GLU A 300 -29.18 9.29 22.79
C GLU A 300 -28.55 9.58 21.42
N LEU A 301 -29.01 8.88 20.39
CA LEU A 301 -28.51 9.06 19.03
C LEU A 301 -29.37 10.07 18.28
N GLU A 302 -28.77 11.19 17.88
CA GLU A 302 -29.41 12.15 16.99
C GLU A 302 -29.17 11.76 15.53
N LEU A 303 -30.25 11.43 14.82
CA LEU A 303 -30.18 10.99 13.44
C LEU A 303 -30.72 12.07 12.50
N ILE A 304 -29.85 12.55 11.61
CA ILE A 304 -30.15 13.61 10.64
C ILE A 304 -30.00 13.05 9.22
N VAL A 305 -31.08 13.06 8.46
CA VAL A 305 -31.08 12.68 7.04
C VAL A 305 -31.24 13.92 6.19
N ARG A 306 -30.24 14.19 5.34
CA ARG A 306 -30.22 15.30 4.38
C ARG A 306 -30.26 14.77 2.96
N GLU A 307 -31.04 15.42 2.10
CA GLU A 307 -31.12 15.11 0.68
C GLU A 307 -30.09 15.97 -0.06
N VAL A 308 -29.19 15.34 -0.84
CA VAL A 308 -28.20 16.03 -1.68
C VAL A 308 -28.73 16.03 -3.10
N ASN A 309 -29.19 17.19 -3.58
CA ASN A 309 -29.83 17.31 -4.89
C ASN A 309 -28.84 17.44 -6.07
N ASP A 310 -27.58 17.80 -5.79
CA ASP A 310 -26.50 17.89 -6.79
C ASP A 310 -25.26 17.10 -6.32
N PRO A 311 -25.13 15.82 -6.70
CA PRO A 311 -23.96 15.02 -6.35
C PRO A 311 -22.72 15.34 -7.21
N CYS A 312 -22.86 16.17 -8.26
CA CYS A 312 -21.79 16.49 -9.20
C CYS A 312 -21.14 17.86 -8.92
N GLY A 313 -21.76 18.71 -8.09
CA GLY A 313 -21.10 19.88 -7.52
C GLY A 313 -19.92 19.42 -6.66
N GLY A 314 -18.72 19.94 -6.93
CA GLY A 314 -17.50 19.59 -6.19
C GLY A 314 -17.71 19.69 -4.67
N TRP A 315 -16.85 19.02 -3.91
CA TRP A 315 -16.80 18.79 -2.45
C TRP A 315 -17.02 20.00 -1.50
N VAL A 316 -17.47 21.14 -2.00
CA VAL A 316 -17.79 22.40 -1.32
C VAL A 316 -19.31 22.63 -1.27
N VAL A 317 -20.12 21.59 -1.04
CA VAL A 317 -21.50 21.82 -0.59
C VAL A 317 -21.45 21.96 0.92
N ARG A 318 -21.68 23.18 1.44
CA ARG A 318 -21.79 23.41 2.89
C ARG A 318 -22.95 22.55 3.39
N ILE A 319 -22.70 21.73 4.41
CA ILE A 319 -23.67 20.80 5.00
C ILE A 319 -25.00 21.51 5.31
N ASP A 320 -24.94 22.80 5.67
CA ASP A 320 -26.06 23.66 6.04
C ASP A 320 -27.01 24.05 4.90
N ASP A 321 -26.61 23.91 3.63
CA ASP A 321 -27.43 24.32 2.49
C ASP A 321 -28.41 23.23 2.00
N ASN A 322 -28.28 21.99 2.51
CA ASN A 322 -29.18 20.90 2.16
C ASN A 322 -30.40 20.83 3.09
N PRO A 323 -31.63 20.73 2.55
CA PRO A 323 -32.83 20.63 3.36
C PRO A 323 -32.78 19.36 4.22
N THR A 324 -32.90 19.53 5.55
CA THR A 324 -33.05 18.41 6.47
C THR A 324 -34.44 17.80 6.27
N ARG A 325 -34.50 16.53 5.85
CA ARG A 325 -35.77 15.82 5.59
C ARG A 325 -36.27 15.04 6.79
N LEU A 326 -35.36 14.57 7.64
CA LEU A 326 -35.71 13.81 8.84
C LEU A 326 -34.72 14.12 9.95
N LYS A 327 -35.24 14.47 11.13
CA LYS A 327 -34.50 14.58 12.38
C LYS A 327 -35.21 13.73 13.43
N ARG A 328 -34.52 12.72 13.99
CA ARG A 328 -35.11 11.83 14.99
C ARG A 328 -34.09 11.52 16.09
N ILE A 329 -34.53 11.63 17.34
CA ILE A 329 -33.77 11.16 18.50
C ILE A 329 -34.15 9.70 18.73
N ILE A 330 -33.15 8.82 18.78
CA ILE A 330 -33.32 7.40 19.03
C ILE A 330 -32.70 7.10 20.39
N SER A 331 -33.54 6.78 21.38
CA SER A 331 -33.07 6.26 22.66
C SER A 331 -32.59 4.84 22.45
N VAL A 332 -31.28 4.62 22.59
CA VAL A 332 -30.69 3.28 22.51
C VAL A 332 -30.87 2.62 23.87
N LYS A 333 -31.81 1.68 23.98
CA LYS A 333 -31.92 0.83 25.17
C LYS A 333 -30.78 -0.20 25.14
N ALA A 334 -30.06 -0.29 26.27
CA ALA A 334 -29.01 -1.29 26.48
C ALA A 334 -29.55 -2.71 26.39
#